data_AF-A0A943WWS9-F1
#
_entry.id   AF-A0A943WWS9-F1
#
_cell.length_a   1.000
_cell.length_b   1.000
_cell.length_c   1.000
_cell.angle_alpha   90.00
_cell.angle_beta   90.00
_cell.angle_gamma   90.00
#
_symmetry.space_group_name_H-M   'P 1'
#
loop_
_entity.id
_entity.type
_entity.pdbx_description
1 polymer ?
#
loop_
_entity_poly.entity_id
_entity_poly.type
_entity_poly.pdbx_seq_one_letter_code
_entity_poly.pdbx_strand_id
1 'polypeptide(L)'
;MTLSILTGCKNVSEEAISATPADSEMETRGVQNWSLWNPLDYYNTGVFNKANWTNGGMFNCGFIPDNAYFQNGKLVLKLNNRSSHNRPYSSGEYRTNNTFSYGTFETNMIAAKGDGLVTSFFLYTGMNAPYGKKMPSHSMQIMVNLWSGTGVDSWLNHFWYSGEKCAYYDYIKYTPK
;
A
#
# COMPACT_ATOMS: atom_id res chain seq x y z
N MET A 1 34.82 -18.70 -52.51
CA MET A 1 34.78 -19.99 -51.77
C MET A 1 35.55 -19.75 -50.49
N THR A 2 35.02 -19.83 -49.27
CA THR A 2 33.87 -20.59 -48.76
C THR A 2 33.22 -19.81 -47.62
N LEU A 3 31.89 -19.90 -47.55
CA LEU A 3 31.01 -19.33 -46.54
C LEU A 3 31.15 -20.09 -45.21
N SER A 4 31.15 -19.41 -44.07
CA SER A 4 30.91 -20.04 -42.76
C SER A 4 29.99 -19.16 -41.94
N ILE A 5 28.78 -19.68 -41.75
CA ILE A 5 27.71 -19.10 -40.95
C ILE A 5 27.99 -19.52 -39.50
N LEU A 6 28.19 -18.57 -38.59
CA LEU A 6 28.17 -18.82 -37.16
C LEU A 6 26.94 -18.16 -36.57
N THR A 7 25.88 -18.96 -36.52
CA THR A 7 24.68 -18.77 -35.71
C THR A 7 25.06 -18.77 -34.24
N GLY A 8 24.61 -17.77 -33.48
CA GLY A 8 24.88 -17.73 -32.04
C GLY A 8 24.27 -16.55 -31.30
N CYS A 9 22.99 -16.22 -31.53
CA CYS A 9 22.21 -15.49 -30.52
C CYS A 9 22.08 -16.42 -29.30
N LYS A 10 22.82 -16.12 -28.23
CA LYS A 10 22.61 -16.79 -26.94
C LYS A 10 21.22 -16.43 -26.44
N ASN A 11 20.36 -17.44 -26.35
CA ASN A 11 19.14 -17.38 -25.57
C ASN A 11 19.54 -17.08 -24.11
N VAL A 12 19.16 -15.90 -23.62
CA VAL A 12 19.12 -15.65 -22.18
C VAL A 12 17.92 -16.47 -21.69
N SER A 13 18.19 -17.48 -20.86
CA SER A 13 17.16 -18.21 -20.16
C SER A 13 16.33 -17.21 -19.35
N GLU A 14 15.02 -17.17 -19.60
CA GLU A 14 14.07 -16.53 -18.70
C GLU A 14 14.20 -17.21 -17.33
N GLU A 15 14.87 -16.56 -16.39
CA GLU A 15 14.73 -16.91 -14.98
C GLU A 15 13.26 -16.69 -14.62
N ALA A 16 12.59 -17.78 -14.22
CA ALA A 16 11.24 -17.71 -13.69
C ALA A 16 11.23 -16.72 -12.51
N ILE A 17 10.59 -15.58 -12.71
CA ILE A 17 10.34 -14.62 -11.64
C ILE A 17 9.48 -15.35 -10.61
N SER A 18 10.08 -15.67 -9.46
CA SER A 18 9.35 -16.23 -8.32
C SER A 18 8.32 -15.19 -7.87
N ALA A 19 7.06 -15.44 -8.21
CA ALA A 19 5.92 -14.66 -7.74
C ALA A 19 6.00 -14.51 -6.21
N THR A 20 5.96 -13.28 -5.74
CA THR A 20 5.81 -12.99 -4.31
C THR A 20 4.40 -13.38 -3.87
N PRO A 21 4.13 -13.62 -2.58
CA PRO A 21 2.78 -13.92 -2.10
C PRO A 21 1.74 -12.86 -2.56
N ALA A 22 2.16 -11.61 -2.71
CA ALA A 22 1.35 -10.51 -3.22
C ALA A 22 0.90 -10.69 -4.69
N ASP A 23 1.70 -11.35 -5.51
CA ASP A 23 1.39 -11.62 -6.93
C ASP A 23 0.32 -12.72 -7.07
N SER A 24 0.29 -13.69 -6.15
CA SER A 24 -0.71 -14.77 -6.15
C SER A 24 -2.11 -14.33 -5.70
N GLU A 25 -2.22 -13.32 -4.82
CA GLU A 25 -3.52 -12.77 -4.41
C GLU A 25 -4.13 -11.83 -5.47
N MET A 26 -3.32 -11.36 -6.42
CA MET A 26 -3.67 -10.32 -7.38
C MET A 26 -4.61 -10.80 -8.49
N GLU A 27 -4.45 -12.05 -8.95
CA GLU A 27 -5.28 -12.69 -9.98
C GLU A 27 -6.76 -12.88 -9.56
N THR A 28 -7.08 -12.74 -8.27
CA THR A 28 -8.44 -13.00 -7.74
C THR A 28 -9.26 -11.77 -7.40
N ARG A 29 -8.68 -10.56 -7.46
CA ARG A 29 -9.37 -9.33 -7.02
C ARG A 29 -10.36 -8.85 -8.09
N GLY A 30 -11.61 -8.60 -7.67
CA GLY A 30 -12.62 -8.03 -8.55
C GLY A 30 -12.33 -6.57 -8.88
N VAL A 31 -12.54 -6.18 -10.13
CA VAL A 31 -12.54 -4.77 -10.55
C VAL A 31 -13.90 -4.15 -10.25
N GLN A 32 -13.94 -3.17 -9.36
CA GLN A 32 -15.14 -2.42 -9.03
C GLN A 32 -15.33 -1.25 -10.00
N ASN A 33 -16.45 -1.27 -10.73
CA ASN A 33 -16.82 -0.25 -11.73
C ASN A 33 -18.02 0.61 -11.32
N TRP A 34 -18.38 0.62 -10.04
CA TRP A 34 -19.43 1.47 -9.46
C TRP A 34 -18.89 2.29 -8.29
N SER A 35 -19.59 3.38 -7.96
CA SER A 35 -19.16 4.30 -6.91
C SER A 35 -18.99 3.60 -5.57
N LEU A 36 -17.91 3.96 -4.86
CA LEU A 36 -17.72 3.62 -3.46
C LEU A 36 -18.01 4.86 -2.62
N TRP A 37 -18.88 4.72 -1.63
CA TRP A 37 -18.97 5.64 -0.50
C TRP A 37 -18.79 4.82 0.77
N ASN A 38 -17.78 5.17 1.57
CA ASN A 38 -17.58 4.55 2.88
C ASN A 38 -17.27 5.63 3.93
N PRO A 39 -18.15 5.83 4.92
CA PRO A 39 -17.98 6.84 5.97
C PRO A 39 -17.01 6.40 7.08
N LEU A 40 -16.41 5.20 6.99
CA LEU A 40 -15.44 4.68 7.95
C LEU A 40 -15.94 4.75 9.42
N ASP A 41 -17.23 4.48 9.65
CA ASP A 41 -17.82 4.40 10.98
C ASP A 41 -17.49 3.08 11.71
N TYR A 42 -17.23 2.02 10.95
CA TYR A 42 -16.95 0.68 11.45
C TYR A 42 -16.10 -0.13 10.45
N TYR A 43 -15.60 -1.29 10.90
CA TYR A 43 -14.86 -2.19 10.03
C TYR A 43 -15.78 -2.90 9.04
N ASN A 44 -15.89 -2.37 7.82
CA ASN A 44 -16.61 -3.02 6.73
C ASN A 44 -15.74 -4.07 6.03
N THR A 45 -15.80 -5.31 6.51
CA THR A 45 -15.05 -6.46 5.97
C THR A 45 -15.41 -6.83 4.54
N GLY A 46 -16.62 -6.48 4.07
CA GLY A 46 -17.04 -6.71 2.69
C GLY A 46 -16.30 -5.82 1.69
N VAL A 47 -15.80 -4.65 2.14
CA VAL A 47 -15.14 -3.67 1.27
C VAL A 47 -13.64 -3.61 1.52
N PHE A 48 -13.17 -3.87 2.74
CA PHE A 48 -11.78 -3.66 3.13
C PHE A 48 -11.18 -4.81 3.95
N ASN A 49 -9.86 -4.88 3.94
CA ASN A 49 -9.05 -5.70 4.82
C ASN A 49 -7.97 -4.88 5.53
N LYS A 50 -7.50 -5.41 6.66
CA LYS A 50 -6.39 -4.85 7.46
C LYS A 50 -5.12 -5.64 7.21
N ALA A 51 -3.98 -4.95 7.20
CA ALA A 51 -2.68 -5.58 7.05
C ALA A 51 -2.23 -6.33 8.31
N ASN A 52 -1.46 -7.41 8.12
CA ASN A 52 -0.74 -8.11 9.18
C ASN A 52 0.65 -8.57 8.71
N TRP A 53 1.50 -7.61 8.33
CA TRP A 53 2.84 -7.83 7.77
C TRP A 53 3.72 -6.59 7.94
N THR A 54 4.97 -6.64 7.49
CA THR A 54 5.82 -5.46 7.29
C THR A 54 6.20 -5.33 5.82
N ASN A 55 6.35 -4.09 5.34
CA ASN A 55 6.93 -3.82 4.02
C ASN A 55 8.46 -3.96 4.01
N GLY A 56 9.11 -4.01 5.18
CA GLY A 56 10.57 -4.01 5.27
C GLY A 56 11.20 -2.71 4.77
N GLY A 57 12.46 -2.78 4.35
CA GLY A 57 13.20 -1.63 3.81
C GLY A 57 13.12 -0.40 4.72
N MET A 58 12.69 0.72 4.15
CA MET A 58 12.54 2.02 4.83
C MET A 58 11.39 2.08 5.86
N PHE A 59 10.48 1.09 5.87
CA PHE A 59 9.38 1.04 6.82
C PHE A 59 9.89 0.52 8.16
N ASN A 60 9.93 1.39 9.17
CA ASN A 60 10.44 1.07 10.50
C ASN A 60 9.37 0.46 11.42
N CYS A 61 8.26 -0.03 10.86
CA CYS A 61 7.16 -0.63 11.62
C CYS A 61 6.58 -1.89 10.96
N GLY A 62 5.99 -2.75 11.78
CA GLY A 62 5.09 -3.81 11.33
C GLY A 62 3.64 -3.33 11.34
N PHE A 63 2.87 -3.57 10.28
CA PHE A 63 1.43 -3.32 10.27
C PHE A 63 0.69 -4.45 10.98
N ILE A 64 -0.18 -4.08 11.92
CA ILE A 64 -1.02 -5.04 12.64
C ILE A 64 -2.50 -4.61 12.60
N PRO A 65 -3.47 -5.55 12.57
CA PRO A 65 -4.88 -5.22 12.46
C PRO A 65 -5.40 -4.32 13.60
N ASP A 66 -4.90 -4.49 14.82
CA ASP A 66 -5.34 -3.73 15.99
C ASP A 66 -5.02 -2.22 15.90
N ASN A 67 -4.03 -1.85 15.09
CA ASN A 67 -3.63 -0.47 14.88
C ASN A 67 -4.40 0.23 13.75
N ALA A 68 -5.34 -0.46 13.11
CA ALA A 68 -6.35 0.13 12.23
C ALA A 68 -7.72 -0.10 12.87
N TYR A 69 -8.25 0.87 13.62
CA TYR A 69 -9.48 0.72 14.38
C TYR A 69 -10.46 1.88 14.13
N PHE A 70 -11.67 1.74 14.64
CA PHE A 70 -12.77 2.67 14.37
C PHE A 70 -13.21 3.33 15.66
N GLN A 71 -13.21 4.65 15.69
CA GLN A 71 -13.58 5.42 16.87
C GLN A 71 -14.19 6.77 16.44
N ASN A 72 -15.31 7.15 17.05
CA ASN A 72 -15.99 8.42 16.82
C ASN A 72 -16.30 8.70 15.33
N GLY A 73 -16.73 7.67 14.58
CA GLY A 73 -17.08 7.80 13.16
C GLY A 73 -15.89 7.96 12.22
N LYS A 74 -14.72 7.44 12.60
CA LYS A 74 -13.48 7.57 11.81
C LYS A 74 -12.68 6.28 11.84
N LEU A 75 -11.96 6.01 10.76
CA LEU A 75 -10.80 5.13 10.81
C LEU A 75 -9.64 5.86 11.49
N VAL A 76 -9.04 5.20 12.48
CA VAL A 76 -7.82 5.63 13.15
C VAL A 76 -6.71 4.66 12.82
N LEU A 77 -5.62 5.18 12.25
CA LEU A 77 -4.36 4.44 12.09
C LEU A 77 -3.40 4.90 13.17
N LYS A 78 -2.96 3.96 14.01
CA LYS A 78 -2.10 4.25 15.16
C LYS A 78 -0.72 3.67 14.97
N LEU A 79 0.30 4.46 15.26
CA LEU A 79 1.69 4.03 15.42
C LEU A 79 2.09 4.08 16.89
N ASN A 80 2.72 3.00 17.39
CA ASN A 80 3.23 2.92 18.76
C ASN A 80 4.57 2.14 18.83
N ASN A 81 5.17 2.10 20.02
CA ASN A 81 6.44 1.40 20.31
C ASN A 81 6.29 -0.09 20.68
N ARG A 82 5.19 -0.73 20.27
CA ARG A 82 5.10 -2.19 20.33
C ARG A 82 5.82 -2.78 19.13
N SER A 83 6.85 -3.60 19.38
CA SER A 83 7.53 -4.32 18.30
C SER A 83 6.59 -5.29 17.59
N SER A 84 6.70 -5.36 16.26
CA SER A 84 5.94 -6.29 15.42
C SER A 84 6.70 -6.57 14.12
N HIS A 85 6.58 -7.79 13.58
CA HIS A 85 7.16 -8.19 12.28
C HIS A 85 8.64 -7.82 12.12
N ASN A 86 9.46 -8.07 13.16
CA ASN A 86 10.90 -7.74 13.20
C ASN A 86 11.19 -6.23 13.04
N ARG A 87 10.28 -5.37 13.48
CA ARG A 87 10.44 -3.92 13.52
C ARG A 87 10.22 -3.41 14.95
N PRO A 88 10.88 -2.30 15.33
CA PRO A 88 10.77 -1.76 16.69
C PRO A 88 9.40 -1.14 16.97
N TYR A 89 8.69 -0.67 15.94
CA TYR A 89 7.38 -0.04 16.04
C TYR A 89 6.29 -0.91 15.39
N SER A 90 5.03 -0.65 15.75
CA SER A 90 3.87 -1.21 15.04
C SER A 90 2.96 -0.07 14.57
N SER A 91 2.27 -0.30 13.45
CA SER A 91 1.36 0.68 12.86
C SER A 91 0.15 0.04 12.19
N GLY A 92 -0.71 0.84 11.53
CA GLY A 92 -1.89 0.39 10.81
C GLY A 92 -1.81 0.64 9.31
N GLU A 93 -2.33 -0.32 8.54
CA GLU A 93 -2.62 -0.18 7.12
C GLU A 93 -3.99 -0.80 6.82
N TYR A 94 -4.79 -0.10 6.01
CA TYR A 94 -6.14 -0.47 5.64
C TYR A 94 -6.31 -0.31 4.13
N ARG A 95 -6.93 -1.30 3.48
CA ARG A 95 -6.97 -1.40 2.02
C ARG A 95 -8.25 -2.04 1.52
N THR A 96 -8.70 -1.67 0.33
CA THR A 96 -9.91 -2.23 -0.28
C THR A 96 -9.68 -3.67 -0.74
N ASN A 97 -10.68 -4.54 -0.65
CA ASN A 97 -10.63 -5.90 -1.17
C ASN A 97 -10.53 -5.90 -2.71
N ASN A 98 -11.35 -5.05 -3.34
CA ASN A 98 -11.41 -4.87 -4.79
C ASN A 98 -10.41 -3.83 -5.30
N THR A 99 -10.19 -3.86 -6.61
CA THR A 99 -9.40 -2.88 -7.35
C THR A 99 -10.31 -1.91 -8.12
N PHE A 100 -9.75 -0.76 -8.46
CA PHE A 100 -10.45 0.34 -9.11
C PHE A 100 -9.64 0.82 -10.31
N SER A 101 -10.33 1.12 -11.40
CA SER A 101 -9.73 1.70 -12.60
C SER A 101 -9.81 3.23 -12.55
N TYR A 102 -9.82 3.91 -13.70
CA TYR A 102 -9.92 5.36 -13.76
C TYR A 102 -11.19 5.89 -13.09
N GLY A 103 -11.08 7.07 -12.48
CA GLY A 103 -12.15 7.76 -11.77
C GLY A 103 -11.58 8.79 -10.80
N THR A 104 -12.45 9.36 -9.98
CA THR A 104 -12.07 10.30 -8.91
C THR A 104 -11.97 9.55 -7.59
N PHE A 105 -10.85 9.72 -6.89
CA PHE A 105 -10.58 9.12 -5.59
C PHE A 105 -10.47 10.23 -4.54
N GLU A 106 -11.27 10.14 -3.49
CA GLU A 106 -11.41 11.22 -2.50
C GLU A 106 -11.33 10.65 -1.09
N THR A 107 -10.69 11.39 -0.20
CA THR A 107 -10.72 11.15 1.25
C THR A 107 -10.69 12.50 1.98
N ASN A 108 -11.25 12.53 3.18
CA ASN A 108 -11.02 13.60 4.14
C ASN A 108 -10.25 13.00 5.32
N MET A 109 -9.09 13.56 5.63
CA MET A 109 -8.15 12.97 6.58
C MET A 109 -7.35 14.02 7.35
N ILE A 110 -6.87 13.63 8.53
CA ILE A 110 -5.91 14.38 9.34
C ILE A 110 -4.64 13.52 9.46
N ALA A 111 -3.53 14.04 8.94
CA ALA A 111 -2.24 13.35 9.01
C ALA A 111 -1.66 13.34 10.43
N ALA A 112 -0.92 12.28 10.74
CA ALA A 112 -0.16 12.22 11.98
C ALA A 112 0.94 13.29 12.00
N LYS A 113 1.08 13.99 13.12
CA LYS A 113 2.11 15.03 13.31
C LYS A 113 3.40 14.45 13.89
N GLY A 114 4.52 14.70 13.21
CA GLY A 114 5.86 14.40 13.69
C GLY A 114 6.85 14.19 12.54
N ASP A 115 8.13 14.41 12.83
CA ASP A 115 9.22 14.08 11.91
C ASP A 115 9.31 12.57 11.68
N GLY A 116 9.82 12.17 10.52
CA GLY A 116 10.05 10.78 10.17
C GLY A 116 8.78 9.96 9.93
N LEU A 117 7.61 10.60 9.84
CA LEU A 117 6.32 9.94 9.64
C LEU A 117 5.78 10.17 8.23
N VAL A 118 5.05 9.17 7.73
CA VAL A 118 4.22 9.29 6.53
C VAL A 118 2.82 8.82 6.85
N THR A 119 1.84 9.68 6.57
CA THR A 119 0.42 9.32 6.49
C THR A 119 0.00 9.38 5.03
N SER A 120 -0.67 8.36 4.51
CA SER A 120 -0.91 8.22 3.08
C SER A 120 -2.38 7.95 2.71
N PHE A 121 -2.72 8.32 1.47
CA PHE A 121 -3.88 7.85 0.72
C PHE A 121 -3.40 7.64 -0.72
N PHE A 122 -3.42 6.39 -1.19
CA PHE A 122 -2.79 6.02 -2.46
C PHE A 122 -3.49 4.85 -3.15
N LEU A 123 -3.14 4.67 -4.42
CA LEU A 123 -3.54 3.52 -5.22
C LEU A 123 -2.34 2.60 -5.42
N TYR A 124 -2.53 1.29 -5.27
CA TYR A 124 -1.47 0.33 -5.46
C TYR A 124 -1.93 -0.97 -6.13
N THR A 125 -1.04 -1.52 -6.94
CA THR A 125 -1.11 -2.88 -7.48
C THR A 125 0.31 -3.43 -7.58
N GLY A 126 0.46 -4.75 -7.43
CA GLY A 126 1.72 -5.44 -7.69
C GLY A 126 2.09 -5.48 -9.18
N MET A 127 1.13 -5.18 -10.08
CA MET A 127 1.36 -5.19 -11.52
C MET A 127 2.25 -4.02 -11.96
N ASN A 128 3.38 -4.35 -12.58
CA ASN A 128 4.18 -3.36 -13.29
C ASN A 128 3.39 -2.74 -14.44
N ALA A 129 3.58 -1.44 -14.68
CA ALA A 129 3.04 -0.81 -15.87
C ALA A 129 3.65 -1.46 -17.14
N PRO A 130 2.89 -1.61 -18.23
CA PRO A 130 3.45 -2.09 -19.50
C PRO A 130 4.61 -1.18 -19.94
N TYR A 131 5.68 -1.78 -20.48
CA TYR A 131 6.87 -1.05 -20.90
C TYR A 131 6.51 0.10 -21.86
N GLY A 132 7.09 1.27 -21.63
CA GLY A 132 6.84 2.48 -22.44
C GLY A 132 5.53 3.21 -22.14
N LYS A 133 4.73 2.77 -21.16
CA LYS A 133 3.56 3.53 -20.69
C LYS A 133 3.96 4.53 -19.58
N LYS A 134 3.51 5.78 -19.75
CA LYS A 134 3.72 6.86 -18.76
C LYS A 134 2.62 6.95 -17.70
N MET A 135 1.46 6.34 -17.95
CA MET A 135 0.30 6.37 -17.05
C MET A 135 0.00 4.95 -16.53
N PRO A 136 -0.37 4.80 -15.24
CA PRO A 136 -0.88 3.53 -14.72
C PRO A 136 -2.09 3.05 -15.51
N SER A 137 -2.11 1.77 -15.89
CA SER A 137 -3.19 1.17 -16.70
C SER A 137 -3.88 -0.02 -16.04
N HIS A 138 -3.33 -0.53 -14.94
CA HIS A 138 -3.92 -1.63 -14.18
C HIS A 138 -4.85 -1.08 -13.11
N SER A 139 -5.93 -1.81 -12.82
CA SER A 139 -6.78 -1.51 -11.68
C SER A 139 -5.99 -1.66 -10.37
N MET A 140 -6.21 -0.77 -9.40
CA MET A 140 -5.44 -0.69 -8.16
C MET A 140 -6.35 -0.69 -6.94
N GLN A 141 -5.90 -1.25 -5.83
CA GLN A 141 -6.58 -1.09 -4.54
C GLN A 141 -6.43 0.36 -4.05
N ILE A 142 -7.41 0.85 -3.31
CA ILE A 142 -7.25 2.05 -2.49
C ILE A 142 -6.62 1.63 -1.17
N MET A 143 -5.55 2.30 -0.77
CA MET A 143 -4.80 2.00 0.44
C MET A 143 -4.53 3.26 1.27
N VAL A 144 -4.53 3.07 2.59
CA VAL A 144 -4.12 4.07 3.57
C VAL A 144 -3.20 3.43 4.60
N ASN A 145 -2.10 4.10 4.93
CA ASN A 145 -1.22 3.67 6.00
C ASN A 145 -0.61 4.85 6.76
N LEU A 146 -0.19 4.56 7.98
CA LEU A 146 0.69 5.41 8.78
C LEU A 146 1.97 4.62 9.02
N TRP A 147 3.15 5.21 8.85
CA TRP A 147 4.42 4.53 9.16
C TRP A 147 5.53 5.50 9.53
N SER A 148 6.51 5.01 10.28
CA SER A 148 7.76 5.71 10.58
C SER A 148 8.88 5.24 9.66
N GLY A 149 9.70 6.16 9.17
CA GLY A 149 10.85 5.86 8.31
C GLY A 149 12.11 5.40 9.06
N THR A 150 13.00 4.72 8.34
CA THR A 150 14.39 4.44 8.75
C THR A 150 15.29 4.44 7.51
N GLY A 151 16.49 5.01 7.63
CA GLY A 151 17.47 5.05 6.52
C GLY A 151 17.10 6.01 5.38
N VAL A 152 16.15 6.93 5.62
CA VAL A 152 15.64 7.92 4.65
C VAL A 152 15.53 9.31 5.27
N ASP A 153 16.40 9.59 6.23
CA ASP A 153 16.35 10.79 7.08
C ASP A 153 16.53 12.08 6.27
N SER A 154 17.23 12.04 5.14
CA SER A 154 17.36 13.18 4.22
C SER A 154 16.04 13.58 3.55
N TRP A 155 15.05 12.68 3.53
CA TRP A 155 13.72 12.92 2.99
C TRP A 155 12.69 13.18 4.10
N LEU A 156 12.61 12.30 5.08
CA LEU A 156 11.54 12.33 6.09
C LEU A 156 11.93 13.03 7.40
N ASN A 157 13.19 13.42 7.57
CA ASN A 157 13.85 13.63 8.87
C ASN A 157 13.93 12.34 9.69
N HIS A 158 14.75 12.36 10.74
CA HIS A 158 14.89 11.23 11.65
C HIS A 158 13.62 11.03 12.48
N PHE A 159 13.12 9.79 12.55
CA PHE A 159 11.97 9.46 13.39
C PHE A 159 12.38 9.27 14.86
N TRP A 160 11.93 10.18 15.73
CA TRP A 160 12.03 10.02 17.18
C TRP A 160 10.67 9.65 17.78
N TYR A 161 10.61 8.49 18.45
CA TYR A 161 9.40 8.11 19.16
C TYR A 161 9.14 9.05 20.34
N SER A 162 8.01 9.75 20.29
CA SER A 162 7.61 10.77 21.26
C SER A 162 6.17 10.53 21.73
N GLY A 163 5.80 9.26 21.89
CA GLY A 163 4.44 8.83 22.20
C GLY A 163 3.66 8.35 20.97
N GLU A 164 2.47 7.82 21.22
CA GLU A 164 1.58 7.29 20.17
C GLU A 164 1.27 8.38 19.13
N LYS A 165 1.20 7.98 17.86
CA LYS A 165 0.87 8.86 16.74
C LYS A 165 -0.37 8.30 16.05
N CYS A 166 -1.31 9.16 15.72
CA CYS A 166 -2.55 8.77 15.05
C CYS A 166 -2.78 9.60 13.80
N ALA A 167 -3.24 8.93 12.76
CA ALA A 167 -3.88 9.53 11.60
C ALA A 167 -5.37 9.18 11.59
N TYR A 168 -6.19 10.09 11.09
CA TYR A 168 -7.64 9.97 11.10
C TYR A 168 -8.19 10.11 9.69
N TYR A 169 -9.17 9.27 9.33
CA TYR A 169 -9.85 9.33 8.04
C TYR A 169 -11.36 9.32 8.28
N ASP A 170 -12.02 10.34 7.76
CA ASP A 170 -13.47 10.53 7.89
C ASP A 170 -14.24 9.77 6.80
N TYR A 171 -13.67 9.62 5.60
CA TYR A 171 -14.30 8.82 4.55
C TYR A 171 -13.31 8.38 3.47
N ILE A 172 -13.68 7.35 2.70
CA ILE A 172 -13.10 7.02 1.40
C ILE A 172 -14.22 7.00 0.36
N LYS A 173 -14.00 7.67 -0.76
CA LYS A 173 -14.94 7.73 -1.88
C LYS A 173 -14.24 7.48 -3.22
N TYR A 174 -14.91 6.73 -4.07
CA TYR A 174 -14.54 6.54 -5.48
C TYR A 174 -15.75 6.84 -6.37
N THR A 175 -15.53 7.60 -7.44
CA THR A 175 -16.52 7.85 -8.49
C THR A 175 -15.93 7.40 -9.83
N PRO A 176 -16.50 6.39 -10.52
CA PRO A 176 -15.99 5.94 -11.81
C PRO A 176 -16.08 7.04 -12.87
N LYS A 177 -15.19 6.98 -13.87
CA LYS A 177 -15.18 7.89 -15.02
C LYS A 177 -16.30 7.58 -16.01
#